data_AF-A0A851TDW6-F1
#
_entry.id   AF-A0A851TDW6-F1
#
_cell.length_a   1.000
_cell.length_b   1.000
_cell.length_c   1.000
_cell.angle_alpha   90.00
_cell.angle_beta   90.00
_cell.angle_gamma   90.00
#
_symmetry.space_group_name_H-M   'P 1'
#
loop_
_entity.id
_entity.type
_entity.pdbx_description
1 polymer ?
#
loop_
_entity_poly.entity_id
_entity_poly.type
_entity_poly.pdbx_seq_one_letter_code
_entity_poly.pdbx_strand_id
1 'polypeptide(L)' 'PRHECGNRKSCPSNHFAFRLISGAANVVGPSICFNDQILMSNVRNNIGRGLNIALVNGTTGQLLRTGAFDMYSG' A
#
# COMPACT_ATOMS: atom_id res chain seq x y z
N PRO A 1 -4.35 -20.72 -7.60
CA PRO A 1 -4.78 -20.15 -6.30
C PRO A 1 -4.41 -18.66 -6.23
N ARG A 2 -5.28 -17.80 -5.71
CA ARG A 2 -4.96 -16.39 -5.47
C ARG A 2 -4.36 -16.26 -4.07
N HIS A 3 -3.15 -15.72 -3.96
CA HIS A 3 -2.52 -15.41 -2.67
C HIS A 3 -2.80 -13.96 -2.27
N GLU A 4 -2.69 -13.65 -0.98
CA GLU A 4 -2.92 -12.31 -0.42
C GLU A 4 -2.10 -11.25 -1.16
N CYS A 5 -2.73 -10.10 -1.45
CA CYS A 5 -2.17 -9.02 -2.26
C CYS A 5 -1.68 -9.43 -3.66
N GLY A 6 -2.09 -10.60 -4.15
CA GLY A 6 -1.65 -11.16 -5.43
C GLY A 6 -0.17 -11.56 -5.42
N ASN A 7 0.37 -11.97 -4.27
CA ASN A 7 1.73 -12.47 -4.16
C ASN A 7 1.93 -13.78 -4.95
N ARG A 8 3.18 -14.08 -5.34
CA ARG A 8 3.50 -15.31 -6.09
C ARG A 8 3.39 -16.58 -5.24
N LYS A 9 3.48 -16.44 -3.92
CA LYS A 9 3.40 -17.52 -2.92
C LYS A 9 2.75 -16.98 -1.65
N SER A 10 2.16 -17.86 -0.87
CA SER A 10 1.65 -17.51 0.47
C SER A 10 2.80 -17.15 1.42
N CYS A 11 2.53 -16.23 2.35
CA CYS A 11 3.44 -15.97 3.46
C CYS A 11 3.41 -17.15 4.46
N PRO A 12 4.51 -17.40 5.20
CA PRO A 12 4.51 -18.31 6.34
C PRO A 12 3.55 -17.85 7.45
N SER A 13 3.32 -18.70 8.45
CA SER A 13 2.59 -18.30 9.66
C SER A 13 3.27 -17.11 10.35
N ASN A 14 2.47 -16.27 11.01
CA ASN A 14 2.91 -15.07 11.72
C ASN A 14 3.66 -14.03 10.86
N HIS A 15 3.38 -13.99 9.56
CA HIS A 15 3.88 -12.96 8.64
C HIS A 15 2.71 -12.26 7.95
N PHE A 16 2.84 -10.96 7.73
CA PHE A 16 1.89 -10.20 6.91
C PHE A 16 2.32 -10.20 5.45
N ALA A 17 1.37 -10.46 4.54
CA ALA A 17 1.57 -10.25 3.12
C ALA A 17 1.45 -8.76 2.79
N PHE A 18 2.31 -8.24 1.92
CA PHE A 18 2.15 -6.90 1.37
C PHE A 18 2.64 -6.82 -0.06
N ARG A 19 2.13 -5.84 -0.80
CA ARG A 19 2.58 -5.50 -2.15
C ARG A 19 2.54 -4.00 -2.33
N LEU A 20 3.67 -3.44 -2.72
CA LEU A 20 3.85 -2.02 -3.02
C LEU A 20 4.09 -1.86 -4.52
N ILE A 21 3.34 -0.98 -5.15
CA ILE A 21 3.48 -0.64 -6.57
C ILE A 21 3.58 0.88 -6.66
N SER A 22 4.67 1.37 -7.26
CA SER A 22 4.83 2.80 -7.53
C SER A 22 3.83 3.28 -8.57
N GLY A 23 3.62 4.59 -8.63
CA GLY A 23 2.89 5.19 -9.75
C GLY A 23 3.64 5.03 -11.09
N ALA A 24 2.94 5.28 -12.19
CA ALA A 24 3.49 5.38 -13.53
C ALA A 24 3.31 6.82 -14.03
N ALA A 25 4.43 7.53 -14.18
CA ALA A 25 4.47 8.97 -14.45
C ALA A 25 3.56 9.74 -13.47
N ASN A 26 2.66 10.57 -14.01
CA ASN A 26 1.66 11.36 -13.27
C ASN A 26 0.22 10.90 -13.55
N VAL A 27 0.01 9.80 -14.26
CA VAL A 27 -1.31 9.34 -14.74
C VAL A 27 -1.87 8.18 -13.91
N VAL A 28 -1.00 7.28 -13.46
CA VAL A 28 -1.38 6.16 -12.59
C VAL A 28 -0.68 6.37 -11.26
N GLY A 29 -1.45 6.46 -10.18
CA GLY A 29 -0.90 6.59 -8.83
C GLY A 29 -0.47 5.24 -8.25
N PRO A 30 0.24 5.26 -7.12
CA PRO A 30 0.73 4.05 -6.48
C PRO A 30 -0.42 3.21 -5.90
N SER A 31 -0.11 1.94 -5.62
CA SER A 31 -0.99 1.03 -4.89
C SER A 31 -0.24 0.36 -3.75
N ILE A 32 -0.83 0.39 -2.55
CA ILE A 32 -0.31 -0.25 -1.35
C ILE A 32 -1.35 -1.26 -0.87
N CYS A 33 -1.01 -2.53 -0.92
CA CYS A 33 -1.79 -3.62 -0.34
C CYS A 33 -1.06 -4.21 0.86
N PHE A 34 -1.80 -4.46 1.94
CA PHE A 34 -1.32 -5.09 3.16
C PHE A 34 -2.38 -6.07 3.67
N ASN A 35 -2.00 -7.32 3.89
CA ASN A 35 -2.84 -8.41 4.37
C ASN A 35 -4.16 -8.57 3.57
N ASP A 36 -4.02 -8.60 2.24
CA ASP A 36 -5.10 -8.60 1.23
C ASP A 36 -6.05 -7.39 1.25
N GLN A 37 -5.75 -6.38 2.05
CA GLN A 37 -6.45 -5.10 2.07
C GLN A 37 -5.66 -4.06 1.28
N ILE A 38 -6.28 -3.48 0.25
CA ILE A 38 -5.72 -2.27 -0.37
C ILE A 38 -5.85 -1.14 0.64
N LEU A 39 -4.74 -0.52 1.04
CA LEU A 39 -4.69 0.60 1.98
C LEU A 39 -4.67 1.94 1.24
N MET A 40 -3.91 2.03 0.14
CA MET A 40 -3.81 3.24 -0.67
C MET A 40 -3.90 2.89 -2.15
N SER A 41 -4.72 3.61 -2.92
CA SER A 41 -4.84 3.46 -4.38
C SER A 41 -5.59 4.63 -5.03
N ASN A 42 -5.53 4.73 -6.36
CA ASN A 42 -6.37 5.66 -7.14
C ASN A 42 -7.87 5.47 -6.85
N VAL A 43 -8.33 4.21 -6.77
CA VAL A 43 -9.75 3.89 -6.53
C VAL A 43 -10.18 4.37 -5.14
N ARG A 44 -9.28 4.34 -4.15
CA ARG A 44 -9.54 4.87 -2.81
C ARG A 44 -9.42 6.39 -2.71
N ASN A 45 -8.93 7.05 -3.76
CA ASN A 45 -8.73 8.50 -3.80
C ASN A 45 -7.94 9.06 -2.60
N ASN A 46 -6.93 8.32 -2.14
CA ASN A 46 -6.11 8.68 -0.96
C ASN A 46 -4.61 8.64 -1.26
N ILE A 47 -4.24 8.88 -2.52
CA ILE A 47 -2.86 8.97 -2.98
C ILE A 47 -2.57 10.35 -3.56
N GLY A 48 -1.29 10.72 -3.67
CA GLY A 48 -0.86 11.99 -4.24
C GLY A 48 0.51 11.91 -4.91
N ARG A 49 0.93 13.03 -5.52
CA ARG A 49 2.30 13.20 -6.04
C ARG A 49 3.30 13.09 -4.89
N GLY A 50 4.48 12.55 -5.17
CA GLY A 50 5.54 12.40 -4.17
C GLY A 50 5.43 11.12 -3.36
N LEU A 51 5.63 11.22 -2.05
CA LEU A 51 5.72 10.07 -1.15
C LEU A 51 4.36 9.72 -0.56
N ASN A 52 3.98 8.45 -0.67
CA ASN A 52 2.73 7.91 -0.15
C ASN A 52 3.06 6.90 0.96
N ILE A 53 2.53 7.11 2.16
CA ILE A 53 2.91 6.39 3.37
C ILE A 53 1.66 5.79 4.01
N ALA A 54 1.70 4.48 4.31
CA ALA A 54 0.74 3.79 5.16
C ALA A 54 1.44 3.28 6.42
N LEU A 55 0.97 3.74 7.59
CA LEU A 55 1.44 3.32 8.90
C LEU A 55 0.51 2.23 9.44
N VAL A 56 1.08 1.09 9.80
CA VAL A 56 0.35 -0.07 10.35
C VAL A 56 0.93 -0.50 11.69
N ASN A 57 0.12 -1.11 12.53
CA ASN A 57 0.56 -1.74 13.77
C ASN A 57 1.30 -3.05 13.45
N GLY A 58 2.55 -3.19 13.89
CA GLY A 58 3.38 -4.36 13.59
C GLY A 58 2.95 -5.66 14.29
N THR A 59 2.14 -5.58 15.34
CA THR A 59 1.65 -6.75 16.08
C THR A 59 0.29 -7.20 15.56
N THR A 60 -0.63 -6.26 15.35
CA THR A 60 -2.02 -6.58 14.96
C THR A 60 -2.28 -6.48 13.46
N GLY A 61 -1.38 -5.84 12.70
CA GLY A 61 -1.58 -5.53 11.30
C GLY A 61 -2.62 -4.43 11.02
N GLN A 62 -3.16 -3.77 12.06
CA GLN A 62 -4.18 -2.74 11.87
C GLN A 62 -3.60 -1.47 11.26
N LEU A 63 -4.32 -0.89 10.30
CA LEU A 63 -3.99 0.43 9.74
C LEU A 63 -4.14 1.51 10.81
N LEU A 64 -3.08 2.30 11.02
CA LEU A 64 -3.06 3.42 11.96
C LEU A 64 -3.27 4.75 11.24
N ARG A 65 -2.58 4.98 10.11
CA ARG A 65 -2.68 6.23 9.37
C ARG A 65 -2.21 6.07 7.92
N THR A 66 -2.74 6.90 7.03
CA THR A 66 -2.21 7.10 5.67
C THR A 66 -1.91 8.58 5.44
N GLY A 67 -0.94 8.87 4.59
CA GLY A 67 -0.63 10.23 4.16
C GLY A 67 0.08 10.26 2.81
N ALA A 68 -0.15 11.33 2.06
CA ALA A 68 0.57 11.63 0.83
C ALA A 68 1.28 12.99 1.01
N PHE A 69 2.55 13.04 0.62
CA PHE A 69 3.42 14.20 0.80
C PHE A 69 4.02 14.58 -0.55
N ASP A 70 3.69 15.78 -1.02
CA ASP A 70 4.22 16.30 -2.26
C ASP A 70 5.68 16.69 -2.11
N MET A 71 6.57 15.97 -2.76
CA MET A 71 8.02 16.23 -2.70
C MET A 71 8.52 17.13 -3.83
N TYR A 72 7.64 17.59 -4.71
CA TYR A 72 8.02 18.50 -5.81
C TYR A 72 7.84 19.97 -5.43
N SER A 73 6.74 20.29 -4.74
CA SER A 73 6.39 21.67 -4.35
C SER A 73 5.85 21.75 -2.92
N GLY A 74 6.28 20.84 -2.05
CA GLY A 74 5.83 20.73 -0.66
C GLY A 74 6.49 21.71 0.31
#